data_AF-A0A212JS53-F1
#
_entry.id   AF-A0A212JS53-F1
#
_cell.length_a   1.000
_cell.length_b   1.000
_cell.length_c   1.000
_cell.angle_alpha   90.00
_cell.angle_beta   90.00
_cell.angle_gamma   90.00
#
_symmetry.space_group_name_H-M   'P 1'
#
loop_
_entity.id
_entity.type
_entity.pdbx_description
1 polymer ?
#
loop_
_entity_poly.entity_id
_entity_poly.type
_entity_poly.pdbx_seq_one_letter_code
_entity_poly.pdbx_strand_id
1 'polypeptide(L)'
;MNQIIKNLETGKLELHFEKTEYAALTDSQKADLKSAYLWSNYGKCWVSRAKEPNTYRAERVAEKLGFSGIEKTGERLTYAEQLERKAEKAEARADRYEEYAANAAQRGNALQKPLESMRGDIAFFTQPIIAGHSGSQAFARRRERMYAQYGRGIEEHKKSAYYQERAATARETAGNAKLKDRVYLDNRIKECNKSLRDLQKSIVAIEENIYKLQQGEEIKSWNGSYLTINGQESRLEETLDRYEVWQDKLNFFEDCMNSIGGVSFSKENIKVGYIVEVARWGNCEITSAGPVNVTYKILADWATGGCLTDSYAAIVSIIKAQEKKSAIDNPFNVGDIVTKNRMGDDSVYRAYQVIKATEKSVQIQEISVTNGTPQPNEFTLGSKPMLRKITKSKFSDFVGIYDGDWQLHKF
;
A
#
# COMPACT_ATOMS: atom_id res chain seq x y z
N MET A 1 29.10 -0.92 30.17
CA MET A 1 28.20 0.26 30.26
C MET A 1 27.15 0.07 29.19
N ASN A 2 25.90 -0.13 29.59
CA ASN A 2 24.79 -0.40 28.66
C ASN A 2 24.28 0.93 28.09
N GLN A 3 24.68 1.25 26.87
CA GLN A 3 24.32 2.52 26.22
C GLN A 3 23.33 2.28 25.09
N ILE A 4 22.26 3.08 25.05
CA ILE A 4 21.37 3.17 23.89
C ILE A 4 21.72 4.43 23.13
N ILE A 5 22.04 4.26 21.85
CA ILE A 5 22.28 5.36 20.93
C ILE A 5 21.14 5.43 19.93
N LYS A 6 20.53 6.61 19.80
CA LYS A 6 19.58 6.94 18.75
C LYS A 6 20.31 7.67 17.64
N ASN A 7 20.59 6.92 16.57
CA ASN A 7 21.30 7.42 15.41
C ASN A 7 20.31 8.21 14.52
N LEU A 8 20.43 9.53 14.52
CA LEU A 8 19.51 10.44 13.82
C LEU A 8 19.63 10.37 12.30
N GLU A 9 20.80 9.98 11.77
CA GLU A 9 21.00 9.80 10.33
C GLU A 9 20.25 8.58 9.79
N THR A 10 20.16 7.51 10.59
CA THR A 10 19.49 6.26 10.17
C THR A 10 18.09 6.11 10.73
N GLY A 11 17.73 6.91 11.75
CA GLY A 11 16.49 6.80 12.50
C GLY A 11 16.36 5.47 13.25
N LYS A 12 17.49 4.89 13.67
CA LYS A 12 17.54 3.58 14.33
C LYS A 12 18.12 3.67 15.73
N LEU A 13 17.76 2.69 16.57
CA LEU A 13 18.34 2.51 17.89
C LEU A 13 19.48 1.49 17.81
N GLU A 14 20.59 1.82 18.46
CA GLU A 14 21.77 0.99 18.57
C GLU A 14 22.00 0.66 20.04
N LEU A 15 22.09 -0.62 20.37
CA LEU A 15 22.49 -1.08 21.70
C LEU A 15 23.96 -1.47 21.67
N HIS A 16 24.73 -0.83 22.54
CA HIS A 16 26.15 -1.06 22.72
C HIS A 16 26.36 -1.71 24.09
N PHE A 17 26.86 -2.96 24.06
CA PHE A 17 27.15 -3.77 25.23
C PHE A 17 28.13 -4.89 24.86
N GLU A 18 28.85 -5.42 25.83
CA GLU A 18 29.93 -6.39 25.64
C GLU A 18 29.42 -7.79 25.30
N LYS A 19 30.30 -8.61 24.69
CA LYS A 19 29.99 -10.01 24.39
C LYS A 19 29.76 -10.85 25.66
N THR A 20 30.45 -10.51 26.74
CA THR A 20 30.28 -11.12 28.08
C THR A 20 28.86 -10.87 28.60
N GLU A 21 28.36 -9.64 28.48
CA GLU A 21 27.00 -9.25 28.84
C GLU A 21 25.96 -9.99 27.96
N TYR A 22 26.22 -10.16 26.65
CA TYR A 22 25.37 -10.99 25.79
C TYR A 22 25.33 -12.46 26.24
N ALA A 23 26.49 -13.03 26.62
CA ALA A 23 26.57 -14.42 27.05
C ALA A 23 25.75 -14.66 28.32
N ALA A 24 25.75 -13.68 29.24
CA ALA A 24 25.01 -13.72 30.50
C ALA A 24 23.48 -13.61 30.33
N LEU A 25 22.96 -13.16 29.18
CA LEU A 25 21.52 -13.12 28.93
C LEU A 25 20.91 -14.52 28.88
N THR A 26 19.73 -14.66 29.48
CA THR A 26 18.89 -15.87 29.36
C THR A 26 18.45 -16.09 27.92
N ASP A 27 18.08 -17.32 27.56
CA ASP A 27 17.61 -17.63 26.21
C ASP A 27 16.35 -16.85 25.82
N SER A 28 15.46 -16.59 26.78
CA SER A 28 14.27 -15.74 26.60
C SER A 28 14.66 -14.29 26.28
N GLN A 29 15.61 -13.70 27.02
CA GLN A 29 16.12 -12.36 26.73
C GLN A 29 16.82 -12.27 25.37
N LYS A 30 17.58 -13.31 25.00
CA LYS A 30 18.22 -13.41 23.67
C LYS A 30 17.17 -13.49 22.55
N ALA A 31 16.06 -14.19 22.76
CA ALA A 31 14.96 -14.26 21.80
C ALA A 31 14.26 -12.91 21.64
N ASP A 32 13.95 -12.24 22.75
CA ASP A 32 13.35 -10.89 22.75
C ASP A 32 14.24 -9.89 22.01
N LEU A 33 15.55 -9.88 22.32
CA LEU A 33 16.54 -9.04 21.63
C LEU A 33 16.54 -9.29 20.11
N LYS A 34 16.65 -10.56 19.69
CA LYS A 34 16.65 -10.92 18.25
C LYS A 34 15.34 -10.60 17.53
N SER A 35 14.23 -10.51 18.27
CA SER A 35 12.93 -10.13 17.74
C SER A 35 12.84 -8.65 17.35
N ALA A 36 13.55 -7.77 18.07
CA ALA A 36 13.52 -6.33 17.86
C ALA A 36 14.79 -5.76 17.21
N TYR A 37 15.92 -6.45 17.34
CA TYR A 37 17.25 -6.00 16.91
C TYR A 37 17.95 -7.02 15.99
N LEU A 38 18.92 -6.54 15.25
CA LEU A 38 19.83 -7.29 14.39
C LEU A 38 21.27 -6.90 14.72
N TRP A 39 22.14 -7.90 14.85
CA TRP A 39 23.57 -7.63 15.03
C TRP A 39 24.16 -7.03 13.74
N SER A 40 24.80 -5.87 13.86
CA SER A 40 25.51 -5.21 12.78
C SER A 40 27.01 -5.49 12.89
N ASN A 41 27.57 -6.17 11.89
CA ASN A 41 29.02 -6.41 11.84
C ASN A 41 29.84 -5.14 11.59
N TYR A 42 29.23 -4.11 11.00
CA TYR A 42 29.87 -2.84 10.69
C TYR A 42 29.96 -1.95 11.94
N GLY A 43 28.82 -1.73 12.61
CA GLY A 43 28.75 -0.90 13.82
C GLY A 43 29.16 -1.61 15.10
N LYS A 44 29.40 -2.93 15.03
CA LYS A 44 29.70 -3.81 16.19
C LYS A 44 28.68 -3.63 17.33
N CYS A 45 27.41 -3.44 16.96
CA CYS A 45 26.32 -3.15 17.87
C CYS A 45 25.02 -3.83 17.41
N TRP A 46 24.02 -3.88 18.29
CA TRP A 46 22.68 -4.36 17.96
C TRP A 46 21.82 -3.21 17.45
N VAL A 47 21.40 -3.29 16.19
CA VAL A 47 20.65 -2.23 15.50
C VAL A 47 19.17 -2.60 15.40
N SER A 48 18.27 -1.67 15.68
CA SER A 48 16.83 -1.90 15.63
C SER A 48 16.37 -2.33 14.24
N ARG A 49 15.43 -3.27 14.21
CA ARG A 49 14.76 -3.68 12.97
C ARG A 49 13.83 -2.59 12.47
N ALA A 50 13.10 -1.97 13.39
CA ALA A 50 12.27 -0.81 13.11
C ALA A 50 13.13 0.46 12.97
N LYS A 51 12.57 1.45 12.28
CA LYS A 51 13.08 2.81 12.18
C LYS A 51 12.04 3.78 12.68
N GLU A 52 12.45 4.98 13.03
CA GLU A 52 11.53 6.06 13.39
C GLU A 52 10.42 6.24 12.33
N PRO A 53 9.18 6.52 12.77
CA PRO A 53 8.72 6.74 14.15
C PRO A 53 8.32 5.45 14.92
N ASN A 54 8.58 4.25 14.38
CA ASN A 54 8.04 2.99 14.90
C ASN A 54 9.00 2.25 15.84
N THR A 55 9.77 2.97 16.65
CA THR A 55 10.83 2.41 17.53
C THR A 55 10.30 1.87 18.86
N TYR A 56 9.04 2.10 19.20
CA TYR A 56 8.42 1.71 20.48
C TYR A 56 8.74 0.28 20.95
N ARG A 57 8.59 -0.73 20.07
CA ARG A 57 8.88 -2.12 20.45
C ARG A 57 10.37 -2.32 20.80
N ALA A 58 11.26 -1.65 20.07
CA ALA A 58 12.69 -1.73 20.32
C ALA A 58 13.04 -1.07 21.66
N GLU A 59 12.48 0.10 21.95
CA GLU A 59 12.63 0.81 23.23
C GLU A 59 12.18 -0.07 24.41
N ARG A 60 11.00 -0.68 24.32
CA ARG A 60 10.48 -1.59 25.37
C ARG A 60 11.36 -2.81 25.61
N VAL A 61 11.95 -3.36 24.54
CA VAL A 61 12.89 -4.49 24.67
C VAL A 61 14.19 -4.03 25.32
N ALA A 62 14.70 -2.85 24.96
CA ALA A 62 15.89 -2.28 25.59
C ALA A 62 15.67 -1.99 27.09
N GLU A 63 14.54 -1.37 27.45
CA GLU A 63 14.14 -1.14 28.84
C GLU A 63 14.08 -2.45 29.64
N LYS A 64 13.46 -3.50 29.07
CA LYS A 64 13.37 -4.83 29.71
C LYS A 64 14.74 -5.46 29.95
N LEU A 65 15.72 -5.14 29.11
CA LEU A 65 17.11 -5.60 29.24
C LEU A 65 17.95 -4.70 30.16
N GLY A 66 17.34 -3.71 30.81
CA GLY A 66 18.01 -2.84 31.77
C GLY A 66 18.82 -1.71 31.14
N PHE A 67 18.56 -1.38 29.87
CA PHE A 67 19.13 -0.19 29.25
C PHE A 67 18.29 1.03 29.64
N SER A 68 18.96 2.13 30.00
CA SER A 68 18.35 3.41 30.33
C SER A 68 19.18 4.56 29.74
N GLY A 69 18.52 5.69 29.46
CA GLY A 69 19.15 6.83 28.81
C GLY A 69 19.36 6.61 27.31
N ILE A 70 18.63 7.38 26.49
CA ILE A 70 18.80 7.38 25.03
C ILE A 70 19.65 8.59 24.68
N GLU A 71 20.87 8.35 24.20
CA GLU A 71 21.72 9.41 23.68
C GLU A 71 21.44 9.61 22.19
N LYS A 72 21.19 10.85 21.76
CA LYS A 72 21.01 11.19 20.34
C LYS A 72 22.39 11.45 19.72
N THR A 73 22.68 10.84 18.57
CA THR A 73 23.94 11.06 17.83
C THR A 73 23.70 11.31 16.34
N GLY A 74 24.60 12.06 15.72
CA GLY A 74 24.53 12.46 14.32
C GLY A 74 23.51 13.56 14.06
N GLU A 75 23.38 13.93 12.79
CA GLU A 75 22.39 14.91 12.33
C GLU A 75 21.23 14.21 11.63
N ARG A 76 20.03 14.77 11.74
CA ARG A 76 18.86 14.24 11.05
C ARG A 76 18.94 14.62 9.57
N LEU A 77 18.98 13.61 8.72
CA LEU A 77 18.91 13.79 7.28
C LEU A 77 17.49 14.12 6.84
N THR A 78 17.37 15.01 5.88
CA THR A 78 16.14 15.26 5.14
C THR A 78 15.66 14.00 4.42
N TYR A 79 14.39 13.95 4.08
CA TYR A 79 13.79 12.82 3.37
C TYR A 79 14.42 12.62 1.99
N ALA A 80 14.82 13.70 1.32
CA ALA A 80 15.55 13.66 0.06
C ALA A 80 16.91 12.97 0.22
N GLU A 81 17.73 13.41 1.19
CA GLU A 81 19.05 12.81 1.45
C GLU A 81 18.94 11.34 1.89
N GLN A 82 17.92 11.00 2.68
CA GLN A 82 17.64 9.60 3.04
C GLN A 82 17.36 8.74 1.80
N LEU A 83 16.65 9.30 0.82
CA LEU A 83 16.33 8.62 -0.42
C LEU A 83 17.56 8.48 -1.32
N GLU A 84 18.39 9.52 -1.43
CA GLU A 84 19.65 9.50 -2.17
C GLU A 84 20.61 8.46 -1.61
N ARG A 85 20.86 8.45 -0.29
CA ARG A 85 21.69 7.41 0.35
C ARG A 85 21.14 6.01 0.12
N LYS A 86 19.82 5.85 0.02
CA LYS A 86 19.20 4.56 -0.30
C LYS A 86 19.43 4.19 -1.77
N ALA A 87 19.35 5.15 -2.68
CA ALA A 87 19.64 4.97 -4.09
C ALA A 87 21.12 4.59 -4.30
N GLU A 88 22.06 5.35 -3.73
CA GLU A 88 23.51 5.05 -3.77
C GLU A 88 23.82 3.65 -3.25
N LYS A 89 23.24 3.25 -2.11
CA LYS A 89 23.40 1.88 -1.57
C LYS A 89 22.84 0.81 -2.51
N ALA A 90 21.77 1.12 -3.22
CA ALA A 90 21.17 0.22 -4.20
C ALA A 90 22.03 0.14 -5.47
N GLU A 91 22.58 1.25 -5.96
CA GLU A 91 23.52 1.30 -7.10
C GLU A 91 24.80 0.53 -6.80
N ALA A 92 25.47 0.83 -5.67
CA ALA A 92 26.67 0.11 -5.28
C ALA A 92 26.40 -1.39 -5.08
N ARG A 93 25.16 -1.78 -4.73
CA ARG A 93 24.76 -3.18 -4.66
C ARG A 93 24.53 -3.79 -6.05
N ALA A 94 23.94 -3.03 -6.98
CA ALA A 94 23.77 -3.44 -8.36
C ALA A 94 25.14 -3.69 -9.01
N ASP A 95 26.08 -2.76 -8.88
CA ASP A 95 27.43 -2.87 -9.45
C ASP A 95 28.15 -4.14 -8.97
N ARG A 96 28.08 -4.44 -7.65
CA ARG A 96 28.63 -5.68 -7.10
C ARG A 96 27.98 -6.94 -7.69
N TYR A 97 26.66 -6.92 -7.91
CA TYR A 97 25.98 -8.06 -8.52
C TYR A 97 26.28 -8.20 -10.01
N GLU A 98 26.44 -7.10 -10.74
CA GLU A 98 26.90 -7.10 -12.13
C GLU A 98 28.31 -7.71 -12.23
N GLU A 99 29.21 -7.34 -11.31
CA GLU A 99 30.55 -7.94 -11.21
C GLU A 99 30.48 -9.44 -10.92
N TYR A 100 29.67 -9.87 -9.94
CA TYR A 100 29.49 -11.29 -9.64
C TYR A 100 28.88 -12.07 -10.81
N ALA A 101 27.95 -11.45 -11.54
CA ALA A 101 27.37 -12.05 -12.74
C ALA A 101 28.42 -12.23 -13.84
N ALA A 102 29.25 -11.22 -14.10
CA ALA A 102 30.32 -11.26 -15.08
C ALA A 102 31.37 -12.33 -14.72
N ASN A 103 31.81 -12.37 -13.46
CA ASN A 103 32.75 -13.37 -12.96
C ASN A 103 32.19 -14.80 -13.03
N ALA A 104 30.89 -14.98 -12.77
CA ALA A 104 30.22 -16.28 -12.93
C ALA A 104 30.11 -16.70 -14.40
N ALA A 105 29.74 -15.77 -15.30
CA ALA A 105 29.69 -16.04 -16.73
C ALA A 105 31.07 -16.40 -17.31
N GLN A 106 32.13 -15.68 -16.90
CA GLN A 106 33.49 -15.96 -17.33
C GLN A 106 33.96 -17.36 -16.87
N ARG A 107 33.65 -17.74 -15.62
CA ARG A 107 33.93 -19.09 -15.11
C ARG A 107 33.12 -20.16 -15.85
N GLY A 108 31.85 -19.89 -16.17
CA GLY A 108 30.99 -20.75 -16.98
C GLY A 108 31.60 -21.02 -18.36
N ASN A 109 31.94 -19.95 -19.08
CA ASN A 109 32.59 -20.02 -20.39
C ASN A 109 33.92 -20.81 -20.33
N ALA A 110 34.75 -20.56 -19.31
CA ALA A 110 36.01 -21.27 -19.13
C ALA A 110 35.82 -22.78 -18.92
N LEU A 111 34.76 -23.18 -18.21
CA LEU A 111 34.42 -24.59 -17.96
C LEU A 111 33.82 -25.29 -19.20
N GLN A 112 33.12 -24.57 -20.07
CA GLN A 112 32.50 -25.13 -21.27
C GLN A 112 33.46 -25.21 -22.47
N LYS A 113 34.43 -24.28 -22.55
CA LYS A 113 35.42 -24.18 -23.63
C LYS A 113 36.07 -25.51 -24.06
N PRO A 114 36.48 -26.41 -23.15
CA PRO A 114 37.07 -27.69 -23.56
C PRO A 114 36.10 -28.58 -24.34
N LEU A 115 34.82 -28.63 -23.96
CA LEU A 115 33.82 -29.41 -24.70
C LEU A 115 33.40 -28.69 -25.99
N GLU A 116 33.27 -27.37 -25.95
CA GLU A 116 32.98 -26.55 -27.14
C GLU A 116 34.06 -26.68 -28.22
N SER A 117 35.33 -26.83 -27.83
CA SER A 117 36.43 -27.07 -28.79
C SER A 117 36.31 -28.40 -29.55
N MET A 118 35.52 -29.35 -29.03
CA MET A 118 35.21 -30.62 -29.70
C MET A 118 33.99 -30.51 -30.61
N ARG A 119 33.33 -29.34 -30.68
CA ARG A 119 32.16 -29.13 -31.52
C ARG A 119 32.50 -29.39 -32.99
N GLY A 120 31.77 -30.31 -33.62
CA GLY A 120 32.02 -30.74 -35.00
C GLY A 120 32.87 -32.01 -35.12
N ASP A 121 33.55 -32.44 -34.05
CA ASP A 121 34.18 -33.75 -33.99
C ASP A 121 33.14 -34.82 -33.64
N ILE A 122 32.48 -35.36 -34.68
CA ILE A 122 31.46 -36.40 -34.51
C ILE A 122 32.05 -37.65 -33.83
N ALA A 123 33.30 -38.00 -34.15
CA ALA A 123 33.95 -39.17 -33.57
C ALA A 123 34.11 -39.04 -32.05
N PHE A 124 34.43 -37.85 -31.54
CA PHE A 124 34.49 -37.62 -30.09
C PHE A 124 33.17 -37.97 -29.37
N PHE A 125 32.03 -37.59 -29.96
CA PHE A 125 30.72 -37.79 -29.36
C PHE A 125 30.16 -39.20 -29.55
N THR A 126 30.43 -39.83 -30.70
CA THR A 126 29.76 -41.08 -31.09
C THR A 126 30.62 -42.33 -30.97
N GLN A 127 31.95 -42.21 -30.80
CA GLN A 127 32.82 -43.38 -30.75
C GLN A 127 32.42 -44.31 -29.59
N PRO A 128 32.21 -45.63 -29.86
CA PRO A 128 31.83 -46.59 -28.84
C PRO A 128 32.97 -46.82 -27.84
N ILE A 129 32.61 -47.03 -26.58
CA ILE A 129 33.57 -47.35 -25.51
C ILE A 129 33.68 -48.87 -25.39
N ILE A 130 34.88 -49.40 -25.61
CA ILE A 130 35.18 -50.83 -25.52
C ILE A 130 35.61 -51.16 -24.08
N ALA A 131 34.86 -52.04 -23.42
CA ALA A 131 35.20 -52.53 -22.08
C ALA A 131 36.52 -53.32 -22.10
N GLY A 132 37.40 -53.05 -21.14
CA GLY A 132 38.70 -53.74 -21.01
C GLY A 132 39.84 -53.19 -21.89
N HIS A 133 39.57 -52.34 -22.89
CA HIS A 133 40.61 -51.70 -23.69
C HIS A 133 41.13 -50.42 -23.03
N SER A 134 42.39 -50.40 -22.60
CA SER A 134 43.01 -49.30 -21.82
C SER A 134 42.84 -47.92 -22.46
N GLY A 135 43.08 -47.80 -23.76
CA GLY A 135 42.92 -46.53 -24.50
C GLY A 135 41.46 -46.06 -24.60
N SER A 136 40.50 -47.00 -24.69
CA SER A 136 39.08 -46.65 -24.78
C SER A 136 38.53 -46.21 -23.43
N GLN A 137 38.99 -46.85 -22.35
CA GLN A 137 38.67 -46.45 -20.98
C GLN A 137 39.26 -45.08 -20.61
N ALA A 138 40.50 -44.79 -21.03
CA ALA A 138 41.10 -43.47 -20.86
C ALA A 138 40.33 -42.36 -21.60
N PHE A 139 39.88 -42.65 -22.83
CA PHE A 139 39.03 -41.77 -23.62
C PHE A 139 37.67 -41.52 -22.95
N ALA A 140 37.00 -42.58 -22.47
CA ALA A 140 35.73 -42.47 -21.73
C ALA A 140 35.87 -41.53 -20.52
N ARG A 141 36.89 -41.73 -19.68
CA ARG A 141 37.18 -40.87 -18.51
C ARG A 141 37.47 -39.42 -18.89
N ARG A 142 38.12 -39.17 -20.04
CA ARG A 142 38.34 -37.81 -20.55
C ARG A 142 37.00 -37.17 -20.94
N ARG A 143 36.15 -37.90 -21.66
CA ARG A 143 34.83 -37.42 -22.10
C ARG A 143 33.90 -37.14 -20.92
N GLU A 144 33.84 -38.04 -19.93
CA GLU A 144 33.08 -37.83 -18.70
C GLU A 144 33.55 -36.60 -17.91
N ARG A 145 34.87 -36.39 -17.79
CA ARG A 145 35.40 -35.17 -17.15
C ARG A 145 34.96 -33.90 -17.88
N MET A 146 34.97 -33.90 -19.20
CA MET A 146 34.51 -32.76 -20.01
C MET A 146 33.01 -32.52 -19.85
N TYR A 147 32.17 -33.57 -19.84
CA TYR A 147 30.74 -33.43 -19.56
C TYR A 147 30.47 -32.92 -18.14
N ALA A 148 31.19 -33.42 -17.14
CA ALA A 148 31.06 -32.95 -15.76
C ALA A 148 31.49 -31.49 -15.60
N GLN A 149 32.54 -31.05 -16.31
CA GLN A 149 32.94 -29.65 -16.35
C GLN A 149 31.89 -28.78 -17.04
N TYR A 150 31.36 -29.23 -18.17
CA TYR A 150 30.29 -28.54 -18.89
C TYR A 150 29.04 -28.35 -18.03
N GLY A 151 28.63 -29.39 -17.30
CA GLY A 151 27.52 -29.31 -16.34
C GLY A 151 27.76 -28.29 -15.22
N ARG A 152 28.99 -28.21 -14.67
CA ARG A 152 29.36 -27.14 -13.73
C ARG A 152 29.32 -25.76 -14.37
N GLY A 153 29.68 -25.66 -15.65
CA GLY A 153 29.56 -24.42 -16.42
C GLY A 153 28.12 -23.92 -16.52
N ILE A 154 27.17 -24.83 -16.76
CA ILE A 154 25.72 -24.50 -16.75
C ILE A 154 25.30 -23.93 -15.39
N GLU A 155 25.74 -24.54 -14.28
CA GLU A 155 25.43 -24.03 -12.94
C GLU A 155 26.04 -22.65 -12.68
N GLU A 156 27.23 -22.35 -13.19
CA GLU A 156 27.81 -20.99 -13.13
C GLU A 156 27.01 -19.99 -13.97
N HIS A 157 26.48 -20.38 -15.14
CA HIS A 157 25.57 -19.52 -15.91
C HIS A 157 24.26 -19.25 -15.19
N LYS A 158 23.69 -20.24 -14.49
CA LYS A 158 22.51 -20.03 -13.63
C LYS A 158 22.79 -19.03 -12.51
N LYS A 159 23.97 -19.12 -11.88
CA LYS A 159 24.41 -18.12 -10.89
C LYS A 159 24.55 -16.73 -11.50
N SER A 160 25.10 -16.64 -12.71
CA SER A 160 25.20 -15.38 -13.45
C SER A 160 23.83 -14.74 -13.66
N ALA A 161 22.87 -15.50 -14.20
CA ALA A 161 21.50 -15.03 -14.39
C ALA A 161 20.84 -14.58 -13.07
N TYR A 162 21.02 -15.34 -11.99
CA TYR A 162 20.54 -14.95 -10.66
C TYR A 162 21.10 -13.60 -10.20
N TYR A 163 22.41 -13.37 -10.37
CA TYR A 163 23.01 -12.09 -10.00
C TYR A 163 22.57 -10.94 -10.92
N GLN A 164 22.35 -11.19 -12.21
CA GLN A 164 21.79 -10.19 -13.14
C GLN A 164 20.39 -9.76 -12.71
N GLU A 165 19.52 -10.70 -12.36
CA GLU A 165 18.17 -10.38 -11.85
C GLU A 165 18.25 -9.52 -10.58
N ARG A 166 19.13 -9.88 -9.64
CA ARG A 166 19.36 -9.11 -8.42
C ARG A 166 19.92 -7.71 -8.68
N ALA A 167 20.79 -7.56 -9.66
CA ALA A 167 21.29 -6.26 -10.10
C ALA A 167 20.15 -5.40 -10.67
N ALA A 168 19.31 -5.97 -11.55
CA ALA A 168 18.18 -5.27 -12.14
C ALA A 168 17.19 -4.76 -11.07
N THR A 169 16.83 -5.59 -10.09
CA THR A 169 15.97 -5.15 -8.97
C THR A 169 16.62 -4.02 -8.15
N ALA A 170 17.93 -4.07 -7.95
CA ALA A 170 18.66 -3.03 -7.24
C ALA A 170 18.70 -1.70 -8.03
N ARG A 171 18.92 -1.77 -9.36
CA ARG A 171 18.83 -0.60 -10.26
C ARG A 171 17.44 0.02 -10.26
N GLU A 172 16.39 -0.80 -10.30
CA GLU A 172 15.00 -0.31 -10.22
C GLU A 172 14.75 0.45 -8.91
N THR A 173 15.29 -0.07 -7.80
CA THR A 173 15.20 0.59 -6.49
C THR A 173 15.94 1.93 -6.49
N ALA A 174 17.09 2.03 -7.14
CA ALA A 174 17.85 3.27 -7.25
C ALA A 174 17.14 4.32 -8.12
N GLY A 175 16.53 3.89 -9.23
CA GLY A 175 15.87 4.78 -10.18
C GLY A 175 14.60 5.46 -9.65
N ASN A 176 14.08 5.04 -8.48
CA ASN A 176 12.94 5.66 -7.80
C ASN A 176 11.73 5.94 -8.72
N ALA A 177 11.43 5.03 -9.65
CA ALA A 177 10.43 5.25 -10.72
C ALA A 177 9.04 5.68 -10.21
N LYS A 178 8.66 5.26 -9.00
CA LYS A 178 7.40 5.64 -8.34
C LYS A 178 7.24 7.13 -8.10
N LEU A 179 8.34 7.89 -8.01
CA LEU A 179 8.28 9.35 -7.89
C LEU A 179 7.82 10.06 -9.16
N LYS A 180 7.73 9.33 -10.30
CA LYS A 180 7.15 9.84 -11.54
C LYS A 180 5.65 9.53 -11.66
N ASP A 181 5.10 8.75 -10.74
CA ASP A 181 3.69 8.36 -10.72
C ASP A 181 2.86 9.37 -9.90
N ARG A 182 1.98 10.11 -10.59
CA ARG A 182 1.06 11.09 -9.99
C ARG A 182 0.16 10.49 -8.92
N VAL A 183 -0.34 9.28 -9.13
CA VAL A 183 -1.26 8.61 -8.20
C VAL A 183 -0.51 8.22 -6.93
N TYR A 184 0.72 7.72 -7.09
CA TYR A 184 1.58 7.40 -5.95
C TYR A 184 1.86 8.65 -5.11
N LEU A 185 2.27 9.75 -5.74
CA LEU A 185 2.57 11.01 -5.03
C LEU A 185 1.34 11.59 -4.34
N ASP A 186 0.19 11.68 -5.01
CA ASP A 186 -1.07 12.17 -4.42
C ASP A 186 -1.46 11.36 -3.17
N ASN A 187 -1.35 10.03 -3.23
CA ASN A 187 -1.62 9.17 -2.08
C ASN A 187 -0.63 9.42 -0.93
N ARG A 188 0.65 9.65 -1.22
CA ARG A 188 1.67 9.97 -0.20
C ARG A 188 1.47 11.35 0.42
N ILE A 189 1.09 12.34 -0.38
CA ILE A 189 0.73 13.69 0.10
C ILE A 189 -0.48 13.61 1.02
N LYS A 190 -1.52 12.82 0.67
CA LYS A 190 -2.69 12.58 1.52
C LYS A 190 -2.32 11.91 2.85
N GLU A 191 -1.44 10.91 2.82
CA GLU A 191 -0.91 10.25 4.02
C GLU A 191 -0.18 11.25 4.92
N CYS A 192 0.74 12.04 4.37
CA CYS A 192 1.50 13.04 5.14
C CYS A 192 0.57 14.09 5.75
N ASN A 193 -0.36 14.63 4.97
CA ASN A 193 -1.37 15.58 5.45
C ASN A 193 -2.22 15.01 6.60
N LYS A 194 -2.63 13.74 6.50
CA LYS A 194 -3.35 13.08 7.60
C LYS A 194 -2.49 13.00 8.86
N SER A 195 -1.25 12.55 8.75
CA SER A 195 -0.33 12.46 9.88
C SER A 195 -0.05 13.81 10.52
N LEU A 196 0.16 14.87 9.73
CA LEU A 196 0.36 16.22 10.23
C LEU A 196 -0.87 16.74 11.00
N ARG A 197 -2.09 16.51 10.50
CA ARG A 197 -3.33 16.87 11.22
C ARG A 197 -3.47 16.14 12.55
N ASP A 198 -3.13 14.86 12.60
CA ASP A 198 -3.20 14.06 13.83
C ASP A 198 -2.13 14.52 14.85
N LEU A 199 -0.93 14.90 14.37
CA LEU A 199 0.12 15.48 15.20
C LEU A 199 -0.27 16.88 15.72
N GLN A 200 -0.83 17.76 14.89
CA GLN A 200 -1.32 19.08 15.31
C GLN A 200 -2.37 18.97 16.42
N LYS A 201 -3.34 18.06 16.28
CA LYS A 201 -4.31 17.77 17.34
C LYS A 201 -3.65 17.30 18.64
N SER A 202 -2.60 16.49 18.51
CA SER A 202 -1.85 15.99 19.66
C SER A 202 -1.07 17.11 20.35
N ILE A 203 -0.45 18.01 19.58
CA ILE A 203 0.26 19.20 20.08
C ILE A 203 -0.69 20.07 20.90
N VAL A 204 -1.84 20.45 20.32
CA VAL A 204 -2.85 21.27 21.01
C VAL A 204 -3.30 20.60 22.32
N ALA A 205 -3.58 19.30 22.30
CA ALA A 205 -3.97 18.57 23.50
C ALA A 205 -2.87 18.53 24.57
N ILE A 206 -1.59 18.45 24.17
CA ILE A 206 -0.45 18.48 25.10
C ILE A 206 -0.32 19.90 25.70
N GLU A 207 -0.42 20.94 24.89
CA GLU A 207 -0.37 22.34 25.35
C GLU A 207 -1.50 22.66 26.34
N GLU A 208 -2.73 22.21 26.04
CA GLU A 208 -3.86 22.33 26.97
C GLU A 208 -3.62 21.61 28.30
N ASN A 209 -3.01 20.42 28.26
CA ASN A 209 -2.63 19.70 29.48
C ASN A 209 -1.55 20.45 30.27
N ILE A 210 -0.54 21.00 29.61
CA ILE A 210 0.50 21.82 30.25
C ILE A 210 -0.13 23.02 30.94
N TYR A 211 -1.04 23.73 30.26
CA TYR A 211 -1.73 24.89 30.82
C TYR A 211 -2.54 24.54 32.08
N LYS A 212 -3.33 23.45 32.05
CA LYS A 212 -4.10 22.97 33.20
C LYS A 212 -3.20 22.52 34.36
N LEU A 213 -2.10 21.83 34.07
CA LEU A 213 -1.12 21.44 35.09
C LEU A 213 -0.45 22.67 35.74
N GLN A 214 -0.16 23.72 34.96
CA GLN A 214 0.37 24.99 35.47
C GLN A 214 -0.64 25.72 36.36
N GLN A 215 -1.95 25.54 36.13
CA GLN A 215 -3.02 26.03 36.98
C GLN A 215 -3.23 25.20 38.26
N GLY A 216 -2.48 24.11 38.44
CA GLY A 216 -2.56 23.23 39.60
C GLY A 216 -3.62 22.13 39.51
N GLU A 217 -4.18 21.87 38.32
CA GLU A 217 -5.09 20.74 38.12
C GLU A 217 -4.34 19.40 38.06
N GLU A 218 -4.82 18.40 38.78
CA GLU A 218 -4.26 17.04 38.72
C GLU A 218 -4.88 16.23 37.58
N ILE A 219 -4.16 16.11 36.46
CA ILE A 219 -4.63 15.31 35.31
C ILE A 219 -4.06 13.89 35.40
N LYS A 220 -4.93 12.90 35.26
CA LYS A 220 -4.55 11.48 35.16
C LYS A 220 -4.50 11.04 33.71
N SER A 221 -3.45 10.29 33.37
CA SER A 221 -3.37 9.54 32.13
C SER A 221 -4.31 8.32 32.14
N TRP A 222 -4.55 7.73 30.97
CA TRP A 222 -5.38 6.54 30.81
C TRP A 222 -4.92 5.33 31.66
N ASN A 223 -3.61 5.22 31.92
CA ASN A 223 -3.01 4.20 32.78
C ASN A 223 -3.14 4.51 34.29
N GLY A 224 -3.82 5.59 34.67
CA GLY A 224 -4.00 6.01 36.06
C GLY A 224 -2.84 6.78 36.68
N SER A 225 -1.72 6.98 35.97
CA SER A 225 -0.60 7.78 36.46
C SER A 225 -0.87 9.28 36.32
N TYR A 226 -0.41 10.08 37.27
CA TYR A 226 -0.47 11.54 37.19
C TYR A 226 0.47 12.06 36.10
N LEU A 227 -0.02 13.02 35.32
CA LEU A 227 0.79 13.74 34.36
C LEU A 227 1.67 14.76 35.08
N THR A 228 2.91 14.91 34.61
CA THR A 228 3.85 15.93 35.09
C THR A 228 4.11 16.95 33.99
N ILE A 229 4.40 18.20 34.36
CA ILE A 229 4.71 19.27 33.41
C ILE A 229 5.92 18.87 32.55
N ASN A 230 7.05 18.52 33.17
CA ASN A 230 8.25 18.09 32.45
C ASN A 230 8.00 16.90 31.51
N GLY A 231 7.12 15.97 31.91
CA GLY A 231 6.75 14.83 31.07
C GLY A 231 5.92 15.25 29.85
N GLN A 232 5.04 16.24 30.00
CA GLN A 232 4.30 16.81 28.86
C GLN A 232 5.20 17.66 27.96
N GLU A 233 6.13 18.45 28.52
CA GLU A 233 7.09 19.24 27.75
C GLU A 233 7.99 18.33 26.89
N SER A 234 8.53 17.26 27.47
CA SER A 234 9.32 16.27 26.72
C SER A 234 8.49 15.61 25.61
N ARG A 235 7.22 15.28 25.90
CA ARG A 235 6.31 14.72 24.89
C ARG A 235 5.98 15.74 23.78
N LEU A 236 5.87 17.03 24.11
CA LEU A 236 5.64 18.10 23.16
C LEU A 236 6.83 18.20 22.20
N GLU A 237 8.05 18.25 22.72
CA GLU A 237 9.30 18.27 21.93
C GLU A 237 9.37 17.06 20.97
N GLU A 238 9.14 15.83 21.46
CA GLU A 238 9.12 14.65 20.61
C GLU A 238 8.03 14.69 19.52
N THR A 239 6.89 15.30 19.83
CA THR A 239 5.77 15.43 18.88
C THR A 239 6.09 16.48 17.81
N LEU A 240 6.76 17.57 18.18
CA LEU A 240 7.26 18.59 17.26
C LEU A 240 8.37 18.05 16.35
N ASP A 241 9.35 17.32 16.90
CA ASP A 241 10.38 16.62 16.13
C ASP A 241 9.76 15.72 15.03
N ARG A 242 8.68 15.00 15.39
CA ARG A 242 7.95 14.15 14.44
C ARG A 242 7.17 14.98 13.41
N TYR A 243 6.62 16.12 13.81
CA TYR A 243 5.90 17.01 12.92
C TYR A 243 6.83 17.54 11.83
N GLU A 244 8.04 18.00 12.19
CA GLU A 244 9.05 18.46 11.24
C GLU A 244 9.43 17.37 10.22
N VAL A 245 9.61 16.12 10.68
CA VAL A 245 9.89 14.98 9.78
C VAL A 245 8.78 14.75 8.77
N TRP A 246 7.52 14.84 9.19
CA TRP A 246 6.39 14.67 8.28
C TRP A 246 6.22 15.87 7.35
N GLN A 247 6.58 17.07 7.79
CA GLN A 247 6.53 18.28 6.99
C GLN A 247 7.60 18.25 5.90
N ASP A 248 8.84 17.89 6.23
CA ASP A 248 9.93 17.71 5.26
C ASP A 248 9.56 16.67 4.18
N LYS A 249 9.00 15.54 4.60
CA LYS A 249 8.48 14.51 3.68
C LYS A 249 7.34 15.02 2.79
N LEU A 250 6.45 15.85 3.33
CA LEU A 250 5.37 16.47 2.56
C LEU A 250 5.94 17.40 1.49
N ASN A 251 6.83 18.32 1.88
CA ASN A 251 7.48 19.27 0.98
C ASN A 251 8.17 18.53 -0.18
N PHE A 252 8.93 17.48 0.13
CA PHE A 252 9.57 16.65 -0.89
C PHE A 252 8.59 16.07 -1.91
N PHE A 253 7.46 15.51 -1.45
CA PHE A 253 6.48 14.94 -2.38
C PHE A 253 5.71 15.99 -3.17
N GLU A 254 5.45 17.15 -2.57
CA GLU A 254 4.86 18.29 -3.28
C GLU A 254 5.80 18.81 -4.38
N ASP A 255 7.11 18.92 -4.10
CA ASP A 255 8.11 19.29 -5.09
C ASP A 255 8.18 18.27 -6.23
N CYS A 256 8.17 16.97 -5.91
CA CYS A 256 8.07 15.91 -6.91
C CYS A 256 6.79 16.03 -7.75
N MET A 257 5.64 16.32 -7.11
CA MET A 257 4.35 16.46 -7.79
C MET A 257 4.32 17.70 -8.70
N ASN A 258 4.94 18.80 -8.26
CA ASN A 258 5.08 20.02 -9.04
C ASN A 258 5.99 19.79 -10.26
N SER A 259 7.08 19.04 -10.09
CA SER A 259 8.02 18.72 -11.18
C SER A 259 7.37 17.95 -12.34
N ILE A 260 6.32 17.16 -12.07
CA ILE A 260 5.56 16.41 -13.08
C ILE A 260 4.32 17.14 -13.62
N GLY A 261 4.14 18.41 -13.23
CA GLY A 261 3.06 19.28 -13.70
C GLY A 261 1.78 19.25 -12.85
N GLY A 262 1.82 18.68 -11.64
CA GLY A 262 0.68 18.68 -10.71
C GLY A 262 -0.50 17.79 -11.13
N VAL A 263 -1.64 17.99 -10.45
CA VAL A 263 -2.90 17.32 -10.80
C VAL A 263 -3.70 18.24 -11.74
N SER A 264 -3.89 17.80 -12.99
CA SER A 264 -4.59 18.59 -14.01
C SER A 264 -6.12 18.62 -13.85
N PHE A 265 -6.68 17.69 -13.08
CA PHE A 265 -8.12 17.48 -12.97
C PHE A 265 -8.62 17.65 -11.54
N SER A 266 -9.83 18.18 -11.43
CA SER A 266 -10.52 18.40 -10.17
C SER A 266 -12.02 18.24 -10.36
N LYS A 267 -12.79 18.37 -9.28
CA LYS A 267 -14.26 18.38 -9.31
C LYS A 267 -14.83 19.48 -10.23
N GLU A 268 -14.11 20.59 -10.42
CA GLU A 268 -14.58 21.71 -11.24
C GLU A 268 -14.49 21.39 -12.74
N ASN A 269 -13.48 20.61 -13.13
CA ASN A 269 -13.16 20.32 -14.53
C ASN A 269 -13.73 18.98 -15.02
N ILE A 270 -14.09 18.07 -14.11
CA ILE A 270 -14.64 16.74 -14.44
C ILE A 270 -16.12 16.67 -14.08
N LYS A 271 -16.95 16.36 -15.07
CA LYS A 271 -18.40 16.23 -14.92
C LYS A 271 -18.88 14.80 -15.17
N VAL A 272 -20.06 14.49 -14.64
CA VAL A 272 -20.73 13.20 -14.84
C VAL A 272 -21.09 13.01 -16.32
N GLY A 273 -20.80 11.83 -16.86
CA GLY A 273 -20.96 11.48 -18.27
C GLY A 273 -19.72 11.67 -19.13
N TYR A 274 -18.66 12.32 -18.63
CA TYR A 274 -17.39 12.44 -19.36
C TYR A 274 -16.75 11.07 -19.55
N ILE A 275 -16.15 10.85 -20.71
CA ILE A 275 -15.28 9.70 -20.97
C ILE A 275 -13.85 10.16 -20.79
N VAL A 276 -13.17 9.57 -19.82
CA VAL A 276 -11.80 9.88 -19.43
C VAL A 276 -10.93 8.66 -19.56
N GLU A 277 -9.64 8.90 -19.77
CA GLU A 277 -8.62 7.87 -19.72
C GLU A 277 -8.06 7.79 -18.29
N VAL A 278 -8.14 6.61 -17.68
CA VAL A 278 -7.58 6.33 -16.36
C VAL A 278 -6.36 5.43 -16.54
N ALA A 279 -5.22 5.81 -15.93
CA ALA A 279 -3.92 5.18 -16.18
C ALA A 279 -3.91 3.64 -16.07
N ARG A 280 -4.74 3.06 -15.19
CA ARG A 280 -4.82 1.62 -14.94
C ARG A 280 -5.84 0.88 -15.81
N TRP A 281 -6.91 1.55 -16.24
CA TRP A 281 -8.10 0.90 -16.81
C TRP A 281 -8.47 1.40 -18.21
N GLY A 282 -7.71 2.36 -18.75
CA GLY A 282 -8.01 2.95 -20.06
C GLY A 282 -9.30 3.76 -20.02
N ASN A 283 -10.20 3.52 -20.97
CA ASN A 283 -11.38 4.35 -21.21
C ASN A 283 -12.49 4.07 -20.19
N CYS A 284 -12.89 5.12 -19.46
CA CYS A 284 -13.87 5.04 -18.38
C CYS A 284 -14.90 6.17 -18.48
N GLU A 285 -16.18 5.87 -18.20
CA GLU A 285 -17.25 6.87 -18.08
C GLU A 285 -17.40 7.34 -16.63
N ILE A 286 -17.39 8.64 -16.38
CA ILE A 286 -17.58 9.20 -15.03
C ILE A 286 -19.04 9.07 -14.60
N THR A 287 -19.28 8.38 -13.49
CA THR A 287 -20.61 8.18 -12.91
C THR A 287 -20.90 9.11 -11.73
N SER A 288 -19.89 9.49 -10.95
CA SER A 288 -20.02 10.52 -9.92
C SER A 288 -18.70 11.23 -9.61
N ALA A 289 -18.75 12.54 -9.39
CA ALA A 289 -17.59 13.37 -9.04
C ALA A 289 -17.73 13.87 -7.58
N GLY A 290 -16.93 13.32 -6.68
CA GLY A 290 -16.82 13.75 -5.28
C GLY A 290 -15.82 14.90 -5.09
N PRO A 291 -15.68 15.44 -3.87
CA PRO A 291 -14.70 16.51 -3.60
C PRO A 291 -13.25 16.04 -3.76
N VAL A 292 -12.94 14.78 -3.44
CA VAL A 292 -11.57 14.24 -3.44
C VAL A 292 -11.38 13.13 -4.47
N ASN A 293 -12.42 12.33 -4.70
CA ASN A 293 -12.34 11.14 -5.56
C ASN A 293 -13.45 11.18 -6.62
N VAL A 294 -13.23 10.44 -7.70
CA VAL A 294 -14.17 10.26 -8.80
C VAL A 294 -14.53 8.77 -8.91
N THR A 295 -15.81 8.49 -9.16
CA THR A 295 -16.29 7.15 -9.48
C THR A 295 -16.53 7.05 -10.97
N TYR A 296 -16.06 5.95 -11.57
CA TYR A 296 -16.16 5.71 -12.99
C TYR A 296 -16.54 4.27 -13.30
N LYS A 297 -17.11 4.07 -14.48
CA LYS A 297 -17.46 2.78 -15.05
C LYS A 297 -16.49 2.46 -16.19
N ILE A 298 -15.85 1.30 -16.13
CA ILE A 298 -14.90 0.85 -17.14
C ILE A 298 -15.67 0.51 -18.43
N LEU A 299 -15.24 1.06 -19.56
CA LEU A 299 -15.87 0.86 -20.87
C LEU A 299 -15.13 -0.15 -21.75
N ALA A 300 -13.89 -0.50 -21.41
CA ALA A 300 -13.03 -1.38 -22.20
C ALA A 300 -12.47 -2.53 -21.37
N ASP A 301 -11.92 -3.54 -22.05
CA ASP A 301 -11.26 -4.72 -21.49
C ASP A 301 -12.16 -5.71 -20.72
N TRP A 302 -11.53 -6.75 -20.16
CA TRP A 302 -12.16 -7.84 -19.41
C TRP A 302 -12.96 -7.37 -18.18
N ALA A 303 -12.71 -6.14 -17.70
CA ALA A 303 -13.38 -5.53 -16.55
C ALA A 303 -14.53 -4.58 -16.94
N THR A 304 -14.97 -4.62 -18.21
CA THR A 304 -16.08 -3.80 -18.73
C THR A 304 -17.31 -3.91 -17.83
N GLY A 305 -17.88 -2.77 -17.48
CA GLY A 305 -19.05 -2.68 -16.60
C GLY A 305 -18.72 -2.55 -15.10
N GLY A 306 -17.47 -2.78 -14.69
CA GLY A 306 -17.02 -2.55 -13.33
C GLY A 306 -17.05 -1.08 -12.94
N CYS A 307 -17.58 -0.78 -11.75
CA CYS A 307 -17.63 0.57 -11.18
C CYS A 307 -16.61 0.70 -10.05
N LEU A 308 -15.61 1.57 -10.23
CA LEU A 308 -14.52 1.79 -9.27
C LEU A 308 -14.42 3.27 -8.89
N THR A 309 -13.66 3.55 -7.83
CA THR A 309 -13.41 4.91 -7.34
C THR A 309 -11.91 5.13 -7.22
N ASP A 310 -11.43 6.28 -7.70
CA ASP A 310 -10.01 6.65 -7.67
C ASP A 310 -9.84 8.16 -7.46
N SER A 311 -8.60 8.59 -7.23
CA SER A 311 -8.23 10.01 -7.15
C SER A 311 -8.30 10.68 -8.52
N TYR A 312 -8.52 12.00 -8.54
CA TYR A 312 -8.39 12.80 -9.77
C TYR A 312 -6.99 12.70 -10.40
N ALA A 313 -5.95 12.42 -9.61
CA ALA A 313 -4.60 12.18 -10.09
C ALA A 313 -4.48 10.96 -11.03
N ALA A 314 -5.44 10.04 -11.00
CA ALA A 314 -5.45 8.85 -11.85
C ALA A 314 -5.96 9.11 -13.28
N ILE A 315 -6.60 10.27 -13.51
CA ILE A 315 -7.06 10.68 -14.84
C ILE A 315 -5.86 11.20 -15.64
N VAL A 316 -5.62 10.59 -16.79
CA VAL A 316 -4.56 10.96 -17.73
C VAL A 316 -5.06 12.04 -18.68
N SER A 317 -6.24 11.83 -19.28
CA SER A 317 -6.79 12.70 -20.31
C SER A 317 -8.32 12.64 -20.35
N ILE A 318 -8.96 13.67 -20.92
CA ILE A 318 -10.39 13.66 -21.25
C ILE A 318 -10.51 13.31 -22.72
N ILE A 319 -11.15 12.18 -23.03
CA ILE A 319 -11.35 11.70 -24.40
C ILE A 319 -12.63 12.34 -24.98
N LYS A 320 -13.69 12.40 -24.17
CA LYS A 320 -14.98 12.96 -24.61
C LYS A 320 -15.68 13.70 -23.48
N ALA A 321 -15.85 15.01 -23.64
CA ALA A 321 -16.64 15.85 -22.75
C ALA A 321 -18.11 15.83 -23.19
N GLN A 322 -18.81 14.73 -22.90
CA GLN A 322 -20.26 14.64 -23.12
C GLN A 322 -20.98 14.71 -21.78
N GLU A 323 -21.59 15.85 -21.48
CA GLU A 323 -22.44 15.96 -20.29
C GLU A 323 -23.71 15.13 -20.51
N LYS A 324 -23.85 14.02 -19.77
CA LYS A 324 -25.17 13.39 -19.63
C LYS A 324 -25.95 14.20 -18.60
N LYS A 325 -26.87 15.05 -19.07
CA LYS A 325 -27.97 15.52 -18.22
C LYS A 325 -28.74 14.27 -17.80
N SER A 326 -28.59 13.84 -16.55
CA SER A 326 -29.42 12.81 -15.96
C SER A 326 -30.82 13.38 -15.73
N ALA A 327 -31.60 13.54 -16.79
CA ALA A 327 -33.04 13.54 -16.68
C ALA A 327 -33.41 12.10 -16.30
N ILE A 328 -33.46 11.84 -15.00
CA ILE A 328 -34.06 10.62 -14.49
C ILE A 328 -35.55 10.82 -14.69
N ASP A 329 -36.10 10.19 -15.72
CA ASP A 329 -37.54 10.19 -15.92
C ASP A 329 -38.18 9.42 -14.76
N ASN A 330 -39.22 9.98 -14.15
CA ASN A 330 -39.87 9.35 -13.01
C ASN A 330 -40.76 8.21 -13.52
N PRO A 331 -40.47 6.94 -13.21
CA PRO A 331 -41.26 5.82 -13.71
C PRO A 331 -42.58 5.62 -12.95
N PHE A 332 -42.83 6.40 -11.89
CA PHE A 332 -43.98 6.22 -10.98
C PHE A 332 -45.06 7.28 -11.17
N ASN A 333 -46.29 6.81 -11.30
CA ASN A 333 -47.51 7.61 -11.31
C ASN A 333 -48.22 7.58 -9.95
N VAL A 334 -49.08 8.57 -9.70
CA VAL A 334 -49.95 8.57 -8.52
C VAL A 334 -50.87 7.34 -8.56
N GLY A 335 -50.89 6.57 -7.47
CA GLY A 335 -51.63 5.33 -7.35
C GLY A 335 -50.83 4.06 -7.62
N ASP A 336 -49.60 4.14 -8.15
CA ASP A 336 -48.73 2.98 -8.34
C ASP A 336 -48.42 2.29 -7.00
N ILE A 337 -48.29 0.96 -7.03
CA ILE A 337 -47.90 0.15 -5.87
C ILE A 337 -46.46 -0.30 -6.05
N VAL A 338 -45.68 -0.13 -4.99
CA VAL A 338 -44.29 -0.59 -4.92
C VAL A 338 -44.12 -1.57 -3.76
N THR A 339 -43.38 -2.65 -3.99
CA THR A 339 -43.26 -3.77 -3.05
C THR A 339 -41.82 -4.02 -2.65
N LYS A 340 -41.67 -4.50 -1.41
CA LYS A 340 -40.48 -5.17 -0.90
C LYS A 340 -40.68 -6.67 -1.03
N ASN A 341 -39.98 -7.27 -1.97
CA ASN A 341 -40.02 -8.71 -2.18
C ASN A 341 -38.88 -9.37 -1.39
N ARG A 342 -39.07 -10.59 -0.90
CA ARG A 342 -38.00 -11.33 -0.21
C ARG A 342 -37.01 -11.93 -1.22
N MET A 343 -35.70 -11.91 -0.90
CA MET A 343 -34.61 -12.37 -1.77
C MET A 343 -34.63 -13.88 -2.14
N GLY A 344 -35.58 -14.68 -1.65
CA GLY A 344 -35.62 -16.13 -1.87
C GLY A 344 -36.82 -16.64 -2.67
N ASP A 345 -38.00 -16.06 -2.48
CA ASP A 345 -39.26 -16.53 -3.06
C ASP A 345 -40.04 -15.42 -3.79
N ASP A 346 -39.46 -14.22 -3.89
CA ASP A 346 -40.06 -13.02 -4.47
C ASP A 346 -41.41 -12.62 -3.82
N SER A 347 -41.72 -13.17 -2.65
CA SER A 347 -42.97 -12.88 -1.94
C SER A 347 -42.99 -11.45 -1.42
N VAL A 348 -44.13 -10.78 -1.60
CA VAL A 348 -44.34 -9.41 -1.11
C VAL A 348 -44.42 -9.42 0.41
N TYR A 349 -43.38 -8.88 1.05
CA TYR A 349 -43.32 -8.74 2.52
C TYR A 349 -43.93 -7.42 3.00
N ARG A 350 -43.77 -6.34 2.22
CA ARG A 350 -44.38 -5.03 2.47
C ARG A 350 -44.71 -4.34 1.17
N ALA A 351 -45.74 -3.53 1.18
CA ALA A 351 -46.15 -2.75 0.02
C ALA A 351 -46.45 -1.31 0.40
N TYR A 352 -46.23 -0.42 -0.55
CA TYR A 352 -46.49 1.00 -0.40
C TYR A 352 -47.23 1.50 -1.63
N GLN A 353 -48.18 2.40 -1.42
CA GLN A 353 -48.88 3.10 -2.49
C GLN A 353 -48.31 4.50 -2.68
N VAL A 354 -48.13 4.91 -3.94
CA VAL A 354 -47.69 6.25 -4.31
C VAL A 354 -48.85 7.24 -4.16
N ILE A 355 -48.71 8.18 -3.23
CA ILE A 355 -49.71 9.23 -2.98
C ILE A 355 -49.46 10.45 -3.86
N LYS A 356 -48.18 10.78 -4.08
CA LYS A 356 -47.78 11.95 -4.85
C LYS A 356 -46.50 11.68 -5.62
N ALA A 357 -46.51 11.95 -6.91
CA ALA A 357 -45.33 11.88 -7.77
C ALA A 357 -44.90 13.29 -8.18
N THR A 358 -43.60 13.54 -8.13
CA THR A 358 -42.94 14.75 -8.67
C THR A 358 -41.80 14.31 -9.57
N GLU A 359 -41.26 15.19 -10.41
CA GLU A 359 -40.15 14.84 -11.32
C GLU A 359 -38.94 14.20 -10.64
N LYS A 360 -38.69 14.51 -9.36
CA LYS A 360 -37.47 14.08 -8.63
C LYS A 360 -37.74 13.16 -7.42
N SER A 361 -39.00 13.02 -7.00
CA SER A 361 -39.35 12.31 -5.77
C SER A 361 -40.77 11.79 -5.77
N VAL A 362 -41.02 10.80 -4.93
CA VAL A 362 -42.31 10.14 -4.77
C VAL A 362 -42.64 10.07 -3.28
N GLN A 363 -43.88 10.41 -2.90
CA GLN A 363 -44.40 10.18 -1.56
C GLN A 363 -45.14 8.85 -1.55
N ILE A 364 -44.71 7.96 -0.67
CA ILE A 364 -45.27 6.62 -0.52
C ILE A 364 -45.86 6.43 0.88
N GLN A 365 -46.91 5.64 1.02
CA GLN A 365 -47.47 5.24 2.31
C GLN A 365 -47.74 3.74 2.32
N GLU A 366 -47.51 3.11 3.47
CA GLU A 366 -47.62 1.67 3.65
C GLU A 366 -49.08 1.22 3.59
N ILE A 367 -49.31 0.14 2.83
CA ILE A 367 -50.62 -0.48 2.65
C ILE A 367 -50.62 -1.91 3.19
N SER A 368 -51.81 -2.41 3.54
CA SER A 368 -52.00 -3.79 4.00
C SER A 368 -51.64 -4.79 2.88
N VAL A 369 -51.02 -5.91 3.25
CA VAL A 369 -50.74 -7.03 2.35
C VAL A 369 -51.48 -8.25 2.88
N THR A 370 -52.46 -8.74 2.14
CA THR A 370 -53.20 -9.95 2.46
C THR A 370 -52.84 -11.03 1.45
N ASN A 371 -52.42 -12.21 1.92
CA ASN A 371 -52.03 -13.35 1.08
C ASN A 371 -50.98 -13.04 -0.01
N GLY A 372 -50.05 -12.12 0.25
CA GLY A 372 -49.01 -11.73 -0.70
C GLY A 372 -49.47 -10.75 -1.79
N THR A 373 -50.73 -10.33 -1.77
CA THR A 373 -51.26 -9.28 -2.65
C THR A 373 -51.44 -7.97 -1.87
N PRO A 374 -50.89 -6.85 -2.36
CA PRO A 374 -51.09 -5.53 -1.76
C PRO A 374 -52.52 -5.03 -2.01
N GLN A 375 -53.17 -4.50 -0.98
CA GLN A 375 -54.52 -3.94 -1.11
C GLN A 375 -54.44 -2.42 -1.37
N PRO A 376 -54.85 -1.94 -2.57
CA PRO A 376 -54.84 -0.51 -2.86
C PRO A 376 -55.73 0.27 -1.90
N ASN A 377 -55.27 1.43 -1.42
CA ASN A 377 -55.98 2.36 -0.53
C ASN A 377 -56.29 1.83 0.89
N GLU A 378 -55.86 0.62 1.26
CA GLU A 378 -55.94 0.12 2.64
C GLU A 378 -54.66 0.47 3.41
N PHE A 379 -54.55 1.71 3.89
CA PHE A 379 -53.38 2.17 4.63
C PHE A 379 -53.30 1.51 6.02
N THR A 380 -52.11 1.07 6.41
CA THR A 380 -51.88 0.51 7.74
C THR A 380 -52.08 1.57 8.83
N LEU A 381 -52.74 1.18 9.92
CA LEU A 381 -53.08 2.05 11.04
C LEU A 381 -51.80 2.67 11.64
N GLY A 382 -51.68 3.99 11.60
CA GLY A 382 -50.52 4.73 12.12
C GLY A 382 -49.37 4.97 11.12
N SER A 383 -49.50 4.52 9.87
CA SER A 383 -48.51 4.82 8.82
C SER A 383 -48.52 6.31 8.45
N LYS A 384 -47.33 6.92 8.35
CA LYS A 384 -47.17 8.30 7.88
C LYS A 384 -46.58 8.30 6.46
N PRO A 385 -46.94 9.26 5.59
CA PRO A 385 -46.34 9.39 4.27
C PRO A 385 -44.82 9.59 4.36
N MET A 386 -44.06 8.83 3.59
CA MET A 386 -42.61 8.93 3.49
C MET A 386 -42.21 9.51 2.14
N LEU A 387 -41.36 10.54 2.14
CA LEU A 387 -40.79 11.10 0.91
C LEU A 387 -39.55 10.30 0.50
N ARG A 388 -39.55 9.77 -0.72
CA ARG A 388 -38.42 9.03 -1.31
C ARG A 388 -37.94 9.71 -2.59
N LYS A 389 -36.63 9.86 -2.72
CA LYS A 389 -36.00 10.37 -3.95
C LYS A 389 -35.86 9.23 -4.96
N ILE A 390 -36.08 9.54 -6.23
CA ILE A 390 -35.84 8.60 -7.31
C ILE A 390 -34.34 8.56 -7.55
N THR A 391 -33.79 7.36 -7.59
CA THR A 391 -32.36 7.13 -7.74
C THR A 391 -32.14 6.10 -8.83
N LYS A 392 -31.23 6.42 -9.75
CA LYS A 392 -30.67 5.43 -10.67
C LYS A 392 -29.56 4.69 -9.95
N SER A 393 -29.62 3.36 -9.97
CA SER A 393 -28.57 2.49 -9.43
C SER A 393 -27.23 2.79 -10.11
N LYS A 394 -26.15 2.75 -9.34
CA LYS A 394 -24.78 2.85 -9.86
C LYS A 394 -24.31 1.55 -10.53
N PHE A 395 -24.98 0.44 -10.22
CA PHE A 395 -24.52 -0.92 -10.55
C PHE A 395 -25.42 -1.67 -11.53
N SER A 396 -26.63 -1.16 -11.77
CA SER A 396 -27.63 -1.77 -12.65
C SER A 396 -28.43 -0.70 -13.39
N ASP A 397 -29.22 -1.11 -14.38
CA ASP A 397 -30.13 -0.22 -15.11
C ASP A 397 -31.39 0.18 -14.30
N PHE A 398 -31.47 -0.23 -13.03
CA PHE A 398 -32.58 0.08 -12.14
C PHE A 398 -32.73 1.58 -11.92
N VAL A 399 -33.93 2.09 -12.18
CA VAL A 399 -34.37 3.44 -11.83
C VAL A 399 -35.59 3.29 -10.95
N GLY A 400 -35.48 3.68 -9.68
CA GLY A 400 -36.56 3.48 -8.73
C GLY A 400 -36.34 4.16 -7.39
N ILE A 401 -37.06 3.68 -6.39
CA ILE A 401 -36.99 4.17 -5.01
C ILE A 401 -36.48 3.07 -4.07
N TYR A 402 -35.77 3.50 -3.03
CA TYR A 402 -35.25 2.63 -1.98
C TYR A 402 -35.95 2.91 -0.66
N ASP A 403 -36.13 1.88 0.16
CA ASP A 403 -36.53 2.00 1.55
C ASP A 403 -35.53 1.28 2.45
N GLY A 404 -34.58 2.05 3.01
CA GLY A 404 -33.35 1.53 3.60
C GLY A 404 -32.40 1.05 2.51
N ASP A 405 -31.82 -0.14 2.68
CA ASP A 405 -30.94 -0.79 1.70
C ASP A 405 -31.69 -1.66 0.67
N TRP A 406 -33.03 -1.65 0.68
CA TRP A 406 -33.88 -2.48 -0.18
C TRP A 406 -34.43 -1.70 -1.38
N GLN A 407 -34.30 -2.29 -2.56
CA GLN A 407 -34.94 -1.81 -3.79
C GLN A 407 -36.44 -2.10 -3.73
N LEU A 408 -37.26 -1.11 -4.06
CA LEU A 408 -38.69 -1.28 -4.22
C LEU A 408 -39.00 -1.57 -5.68
N HIS A 409 -39.70 -2.67 -5.93
CA HIS A 409 -40.13 -3.08 -7.25
C HIS A 409 -41.56 -2.60 -7.49
N LYS A 410 -41.90 -2.23 -8.72
CA LYS A 410 -43.30 -1.97 -9.07
C LYS A 410 -44.05 -3.31 -9.07
N PHE A 411 -45.17 -3.38 -8.37
CA PHE A 411 -46.01 -4.58 -8.30
C PHE A 411 -46.67 -4.88 -9.64
#